data_AF-A0A7R9WFN0-F1
#
_entry.id   AF-A0A7R9WFN0-F1
#
_cell.length_a   1.000
_cell.length_b   1.000
_cell.length_c   1.000
_cell.angle_alpha   90.00
_cell.angle_beta   90.00
_cell.angle_gamma   90.00
#
_symmetry.space_group_name_H-M   'P 1'
#
loop_
_entity.id
_entity.type
_entity.pdbx_description
1 polymer ?
#
loop_
_entity_poly.entity_id
_entity_poly.type
_entity_poly.pdbx_seq_one_letter_code
_entity_poly.pdbx_strand_id
1 'polypeptide(L)'
;DPDFDESEFQSKKFIADYCTGRNGEARYVIKAISHDVKKDATKFLRAAMDMAVETQFLSVLDHPHIIKMRAVGNGDMFDKDYFLVLDRLYDTLDDRIEKWMLELRQAKTCMGKLRGG
;
A
#
# COMPACT_ATOMS: atom_id res chain seq x y z
N ASP A 1 -14.19 6.12 -31.39
CA ASP A 1 -15.25 6.08 -30.39
C ASP A 1 -15.32 7.39 -29.61
N PRO A 2 -16.52 7.93 -29.36
CA PRO A 2 -16.70 9.18 -28.64
C PRO A 2 -16.36 9.11 -27.14
N ASP A 3 -16.02 7.92 -26.61
CA ASP A 3 -15.66 7.70 -25.20
C ASP A 3 -14.16 7.43 -24.98
N PHE A 4 -13.30 7.62 -25.99
CA PHE A 4 -11.86 7.46 -25.79
C PHE A 4 -11.26 8.67 -25.07
N ASP A 5 -11.13 8.57 -23.75
CA ASP A 5 -10.40 9.54 -22.93
C ASP A 5 -8.88 9.33 -23.08
N GLU A 6 -8.33 10.02 -24.07
CA GLU A 6 -6.89 10.08 -24.33
C GLU A 6 -6.10 10.49 -23.07
N SER A 7 -6.64 11.34 -22.20
CA SER A 7 -5.95 11.80 -20.99
C SER A 7 -5.80 10.69 -19.95
N GLU A 8 -6.83 9.87 -19.80
CA GLU A 8 -6.81 8.69 -18.94
C GLU A 8 -5.84 7.64 -19.49
N PHE A 9 -5.85 7.43 -20.81
CA PHE A 9 -4.94 6.50 -21.48
C PHE A 9 -3.47 6.91 -21.30
N GLN A 10 -3.14 8.19 -21.49
CA GLN A 10 -1.78 8.70 -21.28
C GLN A 10 -1.35 8.64 -19.81
N SER A 11 -2.28 8.87 -18.87
CA SER A 11 -2.00 8.75 -17.43
C SER A 11 -1.72 7.31 -17.00
N LYS A 12 -2.52 6.35 -17.49
CA LYS A 12 -2.30 4.91 -17.26
C LYS A 12 -0.98 4.44 -17.87
N LYS A 13 -0.69 4.89 -19.10
CA LYS A 13 0.56 4.59 -19.80
C LYS A 13 1.76 5.18 -19.06
N PHE A 14 1.67 6.41 -18.58
CA PHE A 14 2.73 7.04 -17.78
C PHE A 14 2.99 6.28 -16.48
N ILE A 15 1.94 5.87 -15.75
CA ILE A 15 2.11 5.08 -14.53
C ILE A 15 2.71 3.70 -14.85
N ALA A 16 2.28 3.04 -15.93
CA ALA A 16 2.84 1.76 -16.35
C ALA A 16 4.32 1.89 -16.74
N ASP A 17 4.67 2.91 -17.53
CA ASP A 17 6.01 3.09 -18.10
C ASP A 17 7.03 3.63 -17.08
N TYR A 18 6.57 4.42 -16.10
CA TYR A 18 7.47 5.16 -15.20
C TYR A 18 7.27 4.88 -13.70
N CYS A 19 6.15 4.27 -13.30
CA CYS A 19 5.83 3.99 -11.89
C CYS A 19 5.97 2.52 -11.49
N THR A 20 6.41 1.64 -12.39
CA THR A 20 6.97 0.33 -11.99
C THR A 20 8.41 0.49 -11.48
N GLY A 21 8.79 -0.30 -10.48
CA GLY A 21 10.14 -0.42 -9.97
C GLY A 21 11.07 -1.08 -10.99
N ARG A 22 12.39 -1.13 -10.68
CA ARG A 22 13.43 -1.67 -11.58
C ARG A 22 13.17 -3.10 -12.07
N ASN A 23 12.35 -3.87 -11.37
CA ASN A 23 12.04 -5.26 -11.66
C ASN A 23 10.59 -5.46 -12.17
N GLY A 24 9.88 -4.38 -12.55
CA GLY A 24 8.47 -4.44 -12.96
C GLY A 24 7.47 -4.46 -11.80
N GLU A 25 7.92 -4.32 -10.55
CA GLU A 25 7.06 -4.32 -9.38
C GLU A 25 6.32 -2.98 -9.21
N ALA A 26 5.09 -2.97 -8.73
CA ALA A 26 4.40 -1.72 -8.39
C ALA A 26 5.17 -0.92 -7.33
N ARG A 27 5.45 0.37 -7.59
CA ARG A 27 6.18 1.27 -6.67
C ARG A 27 5.30 1.85 -5.55
N TYR A 28 4.00 1.90 -5.80
CA TYR A 28 3.01 2.52 -4.93
C TYR A 28 1.95 1.52 -4.51
N VAL A 29 1.24 1.86 -3.45
CA VAL A 29 0.04 1.15 -3.01
C VAL A 29 -1.14 2.10 -3.01
N ILE A 30 -2.32 1.54 -3.25
CA ILE A 30 -3.60 2.25 -3.14
C ILE A 30 -4.27 1.74 -1.87
N LYS A 31 -4.48 2.64 -0.90
CA LYS A 31 -5.29 2.36 0.29
C LYS A 31 -6.69 2.92 0.05
N ALA A 32 -7.68 2.03 0.02
CA ALA A 32 -9.09 2.37 -0.13
C ALA A 32 -9.92 1.59 0.89
N ILE A 33 -11.10 2.11 1.26
CA ILE A 33 -12.03 1.38 2.12
C ILE A 33 -12.49 0.12 1.39
N SER A 34 -12.45 -1.02 2.07
CA SER A 34 -12.83 -2.30 1.48
C SER A 34 -14.32 -2.32 1.13
N HIS A 35 -14.66 -3.06 0.06
CA HIS A 35 -16.03 -3.15 -0.42
C HIS A 35 -17.02 -3.66 0.65
N ASP A 36 -16.60 -4.57 1.53
CA ASP A 36 -17.47 -5.09 2.59
C ASP A 36 -17.74 -4.07 3.70
N VAL A 37 -16.78 -3.19 4.00
CA VAL A 37 -16.98 -2.08 4.94
C VAL A 37 -17.93 -1.04 4.34
N LYS A 38 -17.87 -0.78 3.03
CA LYS A 38 -18.77 0.16 2.33
C LYS A 38 -20.25 -0.25 2.38
N LYS A 39 -20.56 -1.53 2.60
CA LYS A 39 -21.96 -2.05 2.67
C LYS A 39 -22.68 -1.66 3.96
N ASP A 40 -21.94 -1.39 5.02
CA ASP A 40 -22.47 -1.02 6.33
C ASP A 40 -22.24 0.48 6.55
N ALA A 41 -23.31 1.26 6.62
CA ALA A 41 -23.23 2.71 6.70
C ALA A 41 -22.45 3.22 7.92
N THR A 42 -22.60 2.55 9.07
CA THR A 42 -21.91 2.94 10.31
C THR A 42 -20.43 2.64 10.23
N LYS A 43 -20.07 1.46 9.71
CA LYS A 43 -18.65 1.09 9.51
C LYS A 43 -18.01 1.95 8.43
N PHE A 44 -18.72 2.24 7.36
CA PHE A 44 -18.26 3.12 6.29
C PHE A 44 -17.97 4.52 6.83
N LEU A 45 -18.90 5.14 7.55
CA LEU A 45 -18.71 6.48 8.11
C LEU A 45 -17.48 6.54 9.02
N ARG A 46 -17.31 5.54 9.89
CA ARG A 46 -16.13 5.44 10.75
C ARG A 46 -14.84 5.30 9.95
N ALA A 47 -14.81 4.40 8.96
CA ALA A 47 -13.64 4.20 8.11
C ALA A 47 -13.30 5.45 7.27
N ALA A 48 -14.31 6.18 6.80
CA ALA A 48 -14.12 7.44 6.07
C ALA A 48 -13.56 8.54 6.98
N MET A 49 -14.05 8.65 8.22
CA MET A 49 -13.46 9.54 9.22
C MET A 49 -11.99 9.21 9.49
N ASP A 50 -11.68 7.93 9.70
CA ASP A 50 -10.30 7.48 9.93
C ASP A 50 -9.41 7.80 8.71
N MET A 51 -9.87 7.54 7.48
CA MET A 51 -9.15 7.92 6.25
C MET A 51 -8.93 9.44 6.13
N ALA A 52 -9.93 10.25 6.48
CA ALA A 52 -9.81 11.70 6.45
C ALA A 52 -8.73 12.19 7.42
N VAL A 53 -8.73 11.66 8.64
CA VAL A 53 -7.72 11.96 9.66
C VAL A 53 -6.32 11.52 9.18
N GLU A 54 -6.18 10.31 8.67
CA GLU A 54 -4.92 9.82 8.12
C GLU A 54 -4.39 10.71 6.99
N THR A 55 -5.26 11.12 6.07
CA THR A 55 -4.89 12.02 4.97
C THR A 55 -4.35 13.35 5.50
N GLN A 56 -5.02 13.94 6.50
CA GLN A 56 -4.57 15.19 7.12
C GLN A 56 -3.18 15.05 7.73
N PHE A 57 -2.96 13.98 8.51
CA PHE A 57 -1.63 13.70 9.08
C PHE A 57 -0.57 13.51 7.98
N LEU A 58 -0.84 12.65 6.99
CA LEU A 58 0.13 12.36 5.94
C LEU A 58 0.38 13.53 4.98
N SER A 59 -0.53 14.50 4.91
CA SER A 59 -0.37 15.70 4.06
C SER A 59 0.72 16.67 4.57
N VAL A 60 1.02 16.62 5.87
CA VAL A 60 1.98 17.54 6.51
C VAL A 60 3.27 16.86 6.97
N LEU A 61 3.34 15.53 6.90
CA LEU A 61 4.51 14.75 7.33
C LEU A 61 5.52 14.59 6.19
N ASP A 62 6.73 15.13 6.37
CA ASP A 62 7.86 14.90 5.47
C ASP A 62 9.07 14.39 6.27
N HIS A 63 9.21 13.07 6.35
CA HIS A 63 10.29 12.42 7.10
C HIS A 63 10.77 11.14 6.40
N PRO A 64 12.09 10.84 6.39
CA PRO A 64 12.64 9.66 5.70
C PRO A 64 12.16 8.31 6.25
N HIS A 65 11.69 8.27 7.50
CA HIS A 65 11.22 7.05 8.17
C HIS A 65 9.70 7.00 8.37
N ILE A 66 8.96 7.92 7.77
CA ILE A 66 7.49 7.92 7.75
C ILE A 66 7.06 7.71 6.30
N ILE A 67 6.05 6.86 6.09
CA ILE A 67 5.50 6.58 4.76
C ILE A 67 4.98 7.87 4.11
N LYS A 68 5.32 8.11 2.85
CA LYS A 68 4.88 9.30 2.12
C LYS A 68 3.59 9.05 1.37
N MET A 69 2.64 9.98 1.50
CA MET A 69 1.49 10.08 0.63
C MET A 69 1.86 10.84 -0.64
N ARG A 70 1.52 10.26 -1.79
CA ARG A 70 1.89 10.76 -3.13
C ARG A 70 0.74 11.44 -3.83
N ALA A 71 -0.48 10.95 -3.62
CA ALA A 71 -1.70 11.50 -4.17
C ALA A 71 -2.90 11.01 -3.35
N VAL A 72 -4.05 11.61 -3.63
CA VAL A 72 -5.36 11.20 -3.11
C VAL A 72 -6.35 11.10 -4.27
N GLY A 73 -7.41 10.32 -4.07
CA GLY A 73 -8.52 10.24 -5.01
C GLY A 73 -9.19 11.60 -5.21
N ASN A 74 -9.70 11.83 -6.41
CA ASN A 74 -10.49 13.01 -6.70
C ASN A 74 -11.87 12.87 -6.05
N GLY A 75 -12.31 13.85 -5.27
CA GLY A 75 -13.59 13.81 -4.57
C GLY A 75 -13.49 14.22 -3.10
N ASP A 76 -14.62 14.14 -2.40
CA ASP A 76 -14.69 14.37 -0.96
C ASP A 76 -14.05 13.19 -0.19
N MET A 77 -13.50 13.46 0.99
CA MET A 77 -12.87 12.42 1.84
C MET A 77 -13.88 11.39 2.35
N PHE A 78 -15.18 11.73 2.30
CA PHE A 78 -16.30 10.85 2.61
C PHE A 78 -16.89 10.17 1.38
N ASP A 79 -16.31 10.38 0.20
CA ASP A 79 -16.69 9.62 -1.00
C ASP A 79 -16.31 8.15 -0.81
N LYS A 80 -17.19 7.26 -1.29
CA LYS A 80 -16.93 5.81 -1.26
C LYS A 80 -15.69 5.47 -2.04
N ASP A 81 -15.41 6.18 -3.13
CA ASP A 81 -14.29 5.89 -4.01
C ASP A 81 -13.06 6.75 -3.71
N TYR A 82 -13.03 7.40 -2.54
CA TYR A 82 -11.82 8.02 -2.02
C TYR A 82 -10.73 6.98 -1.74
N PHE A 83 -9.50 7.34 -2.06
CA PHE A 83 -8.32 6.49 -1.82
C PHE A 83 -7.07 7.33 -1.61
N LEU A 84 -6.04 6.71 -1.02
CA LEU A 84 -4.71 7.28 -0.88
C LEU A 84 -3.72 6.52 -1.77
N VAL A 85 -2.81 7.23 -2.41
CA VAL A 85 -1.65 6.65 -3.07
C VAL A 85 -0.44 6.84 -2.16
N LEU A 86 0.18 5.76 -1.70
CA LEU A 86 1.31 5.78 -0.76
C LEU A 86 2.53 5.08 -1.35
N ASP A 87 3.72 5.36 -0.80
CA ASP A 87 4.91 4.55 -1.06
C ASP A 87 4.68 3.09 -0.65
N ARG A 88 5.11 2.14 -1.48
CA ARG A 88 4.97 0.72 -1.17
C ARG A 88 6.00 0.27 -0.13
N LEU A 89 5.50 -0.37 0.93
CA LEU A 89 6.30 -1.19 1.84
C LEU A 89 6.22 -2.65 1.36
N TYR A 90 7.35 -3.36 1.37
CA TYR A 90 7.44 -4.73 0.81
C TYR A 90 7.02 -5.81 1.79
N ASP A 91 7.16 -5.54 3.09
CA ASP A 91 6.84 -6.44 4.19
C ASP A 91 6.56 -5.64 5.45
N THR A 92 5.87 -6.28 6.40
CA THR A 92 5.70 -5.75 7.75
C THR A 92 6.79 -6.26 8.68
N LEU A 93 6.95 -5.61 9.83
CA LEU A 93 7.86 -6.11 10.87
C LEU A 93 7.39 -7.48 11.39
N ASP A 94 6.08 -7.71 11.50
CA ASP A 94 5.52 -8.99 11.94
C ASP A 94 5.91 -10.12 10.99
N ASP A 95 5.75 -9.92 9.67
CA ASP A 95 6.18 -10.89 8.64
C ASP A 95 7.68 -11.23 8.78
N ARG A 96 8.51 -10.20 9.03
CA ARG A 96 9.95 -10.39 9.24
C ARG A 96 10.24 -11.20 10.50
N ILE A 97 9.55 -10.91 11.60
CA ILE A 97 9.72 -11.62 12.86
C ILE A 97 9.37 -13.11 12.69
N GLU A 98 8.25 -13.42 12.02
CA GLU A 98 7.85 -14.81 11.75
C GLU A 98 8.90 -15.54 10.91
N LYS A 99 9.39 -14.89 9.84
CA LYS A 99 10.46 -15.42 9.00
C LYS A 99 11.74 -15.70 9.80
N TRP A 100 12.18 -14.74 10.62
CA TRP A 100 13.37 -14.91 11.45
C TRP A 100 13.20 -16.03 12.48
N MET A 101 12.02 -16.19 13.07
CA MET A 101 11.74 -17.32 13.97
C MET A 101 11.85 -18.66 13.25
N LEU A 102 11.35 -18.76 12.02
CA LEU A 102 11.48 -19.97 11.20
C LEU A 102 12.94 -20.28 10.87
N GLU A 103 13.70 -19.28 10.44
CA GLU A 103 15.14 -19.41 10.15
C GLU A 103 15.93 -19.87 11.38
N LEU A 104 15.64 -19.30 12.56
CA LEU A 104 16.25 -19.71 13.83
C LEU A 104 15.92 -21.16 14.21
N ARG A 105 14.69 -21.63 13.93
CA ARG A 105 14.31 -23.03 14.17
C ARG A 105 15.08 -23.97 13.25
N GLN A 106 15.21 -23.62 11.97
CA GLN A 106 15.96 -24.42 10.99
C GLN A 106 17.45 -24.49 11.29
N ALA A 107 18.05 -23.40 11.76
CA ALA A 107 19.45 -23.37 12.19
C ALA A 107 19.71 -24.26 13.42
N LYS A 108 18.70 -24.47 14.27
CA LYS A 108 18.79 -25.31 15.48
C LYS A 108 18.55 -26.80 15.21
N THR A 109 17.83 -27.18 14.16
CA THR A 109 17.65 -28.59 13.78
C THR A 109 18.92 -29.16 13.15
N CYS A 110 19.17 -30.46 13.41
CA CYS A 110 20.46 -31.14 13.27
C CYS A 110 21.10 -31.11 11.86
N MET A 111 20.42 -30.67 10.80
CA MET A 111 21.03 -30.46 9.47
C MET A 111 22.03 -29.30 9.44
N GLY A 112 21.91 -28.31 10.33
CA GLY A 112 22.90 -27.21 10.44
C GLY A 112 24.24 -27.66 11.05
N LYS A 113 24.24 -28.72 11.87
CA LYS A 113 25.47 -29.26 12.50
C LYS A 113 26.29 -30.19 11.61
N LEU A 114 25.76 -30.60 10.45
CA LEU A 114 26.39 -31.60 9.57
C LEU A 114 27.21 -31.01 8.40
N ARG A 115 27.23 -29.68 8.20
CA ARG A 115 28.05 -29.01 7.15
C ARG A 115 29.35 -28.37 7.66
N GLY A 116 29.70 -28.60 8.93
CA GLY A 116 30.89 -28.04 9.58
C GLY A 116 31.85 -29.09 10.14
N GLY A 117 31.95 -30.24 9.48
CA GLY A 117 32.93 -31.31 9.80
C GLY A 117 33.88 -31.53 8.63
#